data_AF-A0A0R1U3E9-F1
#
_entry.id   AF-A0A0R1U3E9-F1
#
_cell.length_a   1.000
_cell.length_b   1.000
_cell.length_c   1.000
_cell.angle_alpha   90.00
_cell.angle_beta   90.00
_cell.angle_gamma   90.00
#
_symmetry.space_group_name_H-M   'P 1'
#
loop_
_entity.id
_entity.type
_entity.pdbx_description
1 polymer ?
#
loop_
_entity_poly.entity_id
_entity_poly.type
_entity_poly.pdbx_seq_one_letter_code
_entity_poly.pdbx_strand_id
1 'polypeptide(L)'
;MQDFIVILKSNAYIMMYNMIESTIKEIIFALYDNINAANLTYREISLKLQELWESHQFENLDKGNAKANKYKQEAHKMITSIIKNNTVKFNNNNIKLSGNADFENVLIIMQKHGIKVDTSHIGKYSDELRNIKNIRNSLAHGGTSFIESGRDISFNDINKMCMHTEEYLEQLIKDANYFIWRKQFKNKG
;
A
#
# COMPACT_ATOMS: atom_id res chain seq x y z
N MET A 1 -8.52 -22.35 29.56
CA MET A 1 -8.46 -20.88 29.79
C MET A 1 -7.12 -20.31 29.36
N GLN A 2 -5.98 -20.92 29.73
CA GLN A 2 -4.65 -20.49 29.29
C GLN A 2 -4.46 -20.51 27.76
N ASP A 3 -4.85 -21.60 27.09
CA ASP A 3 -4.73 -21.71 25.63
C ASP A 3 -5.58 -20.68 24.89
N PHE A 4 -6.74 -20.32 25.45
CA PHE A 4 -7.61 -19.29 24.88
C PHE A 4 -6.93 -17.91 24.88
N ILE A 5 -6.28 -17.52 25.98
CA ILE A 5 -5.52 -16.27 26.06
C ILE A 5 -4.39 -16.27 25.03
N VAL A 6 -3.66 -17.38 24.90
CA VAL A 6 -2.58 -17.52 23.90
C VAL A 6 -3.10 -17.38 22.47
N ILE A 7 -4.26 -17.97 22.16
CA ILE A 7 -4.91 -17.82 20.86
C ILE A 7 -5.30 -16.36 20.59
N LEU A 8 -5.82 -15.64 21.59
CA LEU A 8 -6.15 -14.22 21.45
C LEU A 8 -4.90 -13.36 21.15
N LYS A 9 -3.77 -13.66 21.78
CA LYS A 9 -2.49 -13.00 21.50
C LYS A 9 -2.09 -13.16 20.04
N SER A 10 -2.15 -14.36 19.51
CA SER A 10 -1.86 -14.63 18.10
C SER A 10 -2.85 -13.95 17.14
N ASN A 11 -4.12 -13.80 17.54
CA ASN A 11 -5.10 -13.04 16.75
C ASN A 11 -4.80 -11.53 16.69
N ALA A 12 -4.20 -10.96 17.73
CA ALA A 12 -3.80 -9.55 17.71
C ALA A 12 -2.82 -9.24 16.56
N TYR A 13 -1.90 -10.16 16.26
CA TYR A 13 -0.98 -10.03 15.12
C TYR A 13 -1.71 -10.01 13.77
N ILE A 14 -2.71 -10.87 13.61
CA ILE A 14 -3.54 -10.89 12.41
C ILE A 14 -4.30 -9.57 12.27
N MET A 15 -4.87 -9.07 13.37
CA MET A 15 -5.59 -7.79 13.39
C MET A 15 -4.69 -6.60 13.06
N MET A 16 -3.50 -6.50 13.69
CA MET A 16 -2.53 -5.44 13.38
C MET A 16 -2.12 -5.47 11.91
N TYR A 17 -1.81 -6.64 11.38
CA TYR A 17 -1.44 -6.78 9.98
C TYR A 17 -2.60 -6.36 9.04
N ASN A 18 -3.83 -6.79 9.33
CA ASN A 18 -5.01 -6.42 8.54
C ASN A 18 -5.30 -4.92 8.61
N MET A 19 -5.05 -4.30 9.76
CA MET A 19 -5.16 -2.86 9.95
C MET A 19 -4.15 -2.11 9.08
N ILE A 20 -2.89 -2.57 9.06
CA ILE A 20 -1.86 -2.03 8.17
C ILE A 20 -2.31 -2.11 6.70
N GLU A 21 -2.70 -3.31 6.22
CA GLU A 21 -3.13 -3.48 4.83
C GLU A 21 -4.34 -2.62 4.45
N SER A 22 -5.32 -2.53 5.35
CA SER A 22 -6.54 -1.76 5.11
C SER A 22 -6.24 -0.27 5.05
N THR A 23 -5.47 0.26 6.00
CA THR A 23 -5.10 1.68 6.02
C THR A 23 -4.33 2.09 4.77
N ILE A 24 -3.39 1.28 4.29
CA ILE A 24 -2.64 1.60 3.06
C ILE A 24 -3.58 1.64 1.86
N LYS A 25 -4.51 0.68 1.75
CA LYS A 25 -5.50 0.68 0.66
C LYS A 25 -6.35 1.93 0.70
N GLU A 26 -6.86 2.30 1.86
CA GLU A 26 -7.67 3.51 2.05
C GLU A 26 -6.88 4.79 1.71
N ILE A 27 -5.60 4.88 2.08
CA ILE A 27 -4.72 6.00 1.68
C ILE A 27 -4.66 6.13 0.16
N ILE A 28 -4.43 5.02 -0.56
CA ILE A 28 -4.34 5.07 -2.02
C ILE A 28 -5.71 5.33 -2.66
N PHE A 29 -6.79 4.82 -2.09
CA PHE A 29 -8.16 5.13 -2.53
C PHE A 29 -8.43 6.64 -2.43
N ALA A 30 -8.16 7.23 -1.27
CA ALA A 30 -8.33 8.66 -1.05
C ALA A 30 -7.50 9.50 -2.04
N LEU A 31 -6.26 9.08 -2.33
CA LEU A 31 -5.43 9.72 -3.35
C LEU A 31 -6.08 9.67 -4.74
N TYR A 32 -6.51 8.48 -5.17
CA TYR A 32 -7.10 8.29 -6.49
C TYR A 32 -8.44 9.01 -6.64
N ASP A 33 -9.27 9.04 -5.62
CA ASP A 33 -10.52 9.82 -5.62
C ASP A 33 -10.23 11.31 -5.83
N ASN A 34 -9.23 11.86 -5.14
CA ASN A 34 -8.82 13.25 -5.32
C ASN A 34 -8.27 13.55 -6.72
N ILE A 35 -7.45 12.65 -7.29
CA ILE A 35 -6.93 12.81 -8.67
C ILE A 35 -8.08 12.72 -9.68
N ASN A 36 -8.95 11.71 -9.54
CA ASN A 36 -10.05 11.46 -10.47
C ASN A 36 -11.08 12.58 -10.43
N ALA A 37 -11.37 13.14 -9.25
CA ALA A 37 -12.26 14.29 -9.06
C ALA A 37 -11.68 15.59 -9.66
N ALA A 38 -10.34 15.71 -9.68
CA ALA A 38 -9.67 16.86 -10.29
C ALA A 38 -9.69 16.85 -11.83
N ASN A 39 -10.12 15.75 -12.46
CA ASN A 39 -10.27 15.60 -13.92
C ASN A 39 -9.03 16.07 -14.71
N LEU A 40 -7.85 15.62 -14.26
CA LEU A 40 -6.56 16.03 -14.84
C LEU A 40 -6.25 15.23 -16.10
N THR A 41 -5.58 15.87 -17.06
CA THR A 41 -4.95 15.21 -18.21
C THR A 41 -3.58 14.64 -17.83
N TYR A 42 -3.02 13.81 -18.70
CA TYR A 42 -1.70 13.20 -18.48
C TYR A 42 -0.59 14.25 -18.26
N ARG A 43 -0.65 15.40 -18.94
CA ARG A 43 0.37 16.47 -18.79
C ARG A 43 0.27 17.24 -17.47
N GLU A 44 -0.88 17.17 -16.81
CA GLU A 44 -1.18 17.91 -15.58
C GLU A 44 -0.90 17.13 -14.31
N ILE A 45 -0.63 15.82 -14.40
CA ILE A 45 -0.23 15.00 -13.26
C ILE A 45 1.31 14.98 -13.10
N SER A 46 1.78 14.76 -11.88
CA SER A 46 3.22 14.67 -11.57
C SER A 46 3.91 13.53 -12.33
N LEU A 47 5.22 13.66 -12.58
CA LEU A 47 6.01 12.63 -13.29
C LEU A 47 5.87 11.22 -12.66
N LYS A 48 5.87 11.13 -11.33
CA LYS A 48 5.68 9.84 -10.63
C LYS A 48 4.33 9.20 -10.95
N LEU A 49 3.28 10.02 -11.06
CA LEU A 49 1.95 9.52 -11.42
C LEU A 49 1.82 9.24 -12.92
N GLN A 50 2.58 9.91 -13.79
CA GLN A 50 2.67 9.56 -15.21
C GLN A 50 3.26 8.16 -15.38
N GLU A 51 4.42 7.90 -14.76
CA GLU A 51 5.08 6.57 -14.73
C GLU A 51 4.12 5.49 -14.22
N LEU A 52 3.39 5.78 -13.14
CA LEU A 52 2.40 4.86 -12.57
C LEU A 52 1.21 4.61 -13.51
N TRP A 53 0.65 5.67 -14.10
CA TRP A 53 -0.48 5.58 -15.00
C TRP A 53 -0.16 4.79 -16.27
N GLU A 54 1.04 4.99 -16.83
CA GLU A 54 1.57 4.21 -17.96
C GLU A 54 1.64 2.73 -17.61
N SER A 55 2.24 2.41 -16.46
CA SER A 55 2.37 1.02 -15.97
C SER A 55 0.99 0.34 -15.87
N HIS A 56 -0.03 1.07 -15.41
CA HIS A 56 -1.40 0.56 -15.34
C HIS A 56 -2.03 0.25 -16.71
N GLN A 57 -1.62 0.94 -17.79
CA GLN A 57 -2.16 0.65 -19.14
C GLN A 57 -1.73 -0.74 -19.64
N PHE A 58 -0.57 -1.24 -19.18
CA PHE A 58 0.01 -2.48 -19.67
C PHE A 58 -0.12 -3.64 -18.67
N GLU A 59 -0.59 -3.39 -17.45
CA GLU A 59 -0.57 -4.37 -16.35
C GLU A 59 -1.30 -5.70 -16.65
N ASN A 60 -2.36 -5.65 -17.46
CA ASN A 60 -3.09 -6.86 -17.87
C ASN A 60 -2.36 -7.68 -18.95
N LEU A 61 -1.44 -7.05 -19.69
CA LEU A 61 -0.61 -7.72 -20.70
C LEU A 61 0.60 -8.41 -20.06
N ASP A 62 1.13 -7.85 -18.97
CA ASP A 62 2.26 -8.43 -18.23
C ASP A 62 1.90 -9.74 -17.51
N LYS A 63 0.61 -9.93 -17.18
CA LYS A 63 0.10 -11.12 -16.47
C LYS A 63 -0.12 -12.33 -17.39
N GLY A 64 0.13 -12.22 -18.70
CA GLY A 64 -0.03 -13.32 -19.65
C GLY A 64 1.00 -13.30 -20.77
N ASN A 65 1.09 -14.38 -21.56
CA ASN A 65 1.89 -14.42 -22.80
C ASN A 65 1.23 -13.57 -23.90
N ALA A 66 1.07 -12.27 -23.65
CA ALA A 66 0.44 -11.34 -24.55
C ALA A 66 1.29 -11.17 -25.82
N LYS A 67 0.67 -11.39 -26.98
CA LYS A 67 1.33 -11.20 -28.28
C LYS A 67 1.70 -9.73 -28.47
N ALA A 68 2.81 -9.46 -29.17
CA ALA A 68 3.29 -8.12 -29.49
C ALA A 68 2.22 -7.17 -30.07
N ASN A 69 1.23 -7.72 -30.80
CA ASN A 69 0.12 -6.92 -31.34
C ASN A 69 -0.77 -6.29 -30.25
N LYS A 70 -0.95 -6.94 -29.09
CA LYS A 70 -1.72 -6.38 -27.97
C LYS A 70 -1.02 -5.18 -27.34
N TYR A 71 0.31 -5.26 -27.16
CA TYR A 71 1.11 -4.12 -26.68
C TYR A 71 1.01 -2.92 -27.63
N LYS A 72 1.08 -3.15 -28.96
CA LYS A 72 0.89 -2.09 -29.96
C LYS A 72 -0.49 -1.43 -29.85
N GLN A 73 -1.54 -2.23 -29.63
CA GLN A 73 -2.90 -1.72 -29.47
C GLN A 73 -3.07 -0.86 -28.21
N GLU A 74 -2.57 -1.32 -27.06
CA GLU A 74 -2.65 -0.54 -25.82
C GLU A 74 -1.80 0.73 -25.88
N ALA A 75 -0.60 0.66 -26.47
CA ALA A 75 0.23 1.84 -26.70
C ALA A 75 -0.48 2.87 -27.61
N HIS A 76 -1.15 2.42 -28.68
CA HIS A 76 -1.91 3.31 -29.56
C HIS A 76 -3.09 3.97 -28.84
N LYS A 77 -3.82 3.23 -27.99
CA LYS A 77 -4.89 3.78 -27.15
C LYS A 77 -4.36 4.84 -26.18
N MET A 78 -3.26 4.53 -25.50
CA MET A 78 -2.59 5.44 -24.57
C MET A 78 -2.19 6.74 -25.26
N ILE A 79 -1.46 6.67 -26.38
CA ILE A 79 -1.03 7.84 -27.17
C ILE A 79 -2.23 8.64 -27.65
N THR A 80 -3.27 7.98 -28.17
CA THR A 80 -4.50 8.65 -28.63
C THR A 80 -5.19 9.40 -27.49
N SER A 81 -5.25 8.79 -26.30
CA SER A 81 -5.81 9.42 -25.10
C SER A 81 -5.05 10.69 -24.71
N ILE A 82 -3.72 10.65 -24.76
CA ILE A 82 -2.85 11.78 -24.47
C ILE A 82 -3.03 12.90 -25.51
N ILE A 83 -3.03 12.58 -26.81
CA ILE A 83 -3.20 13.57 -27.88
C ILE A 83 -4.56 14.25 -27.79
N LYS A 84 -5.62 13.50 -27.43
CA LYS A 84 -6.97 14.03 -27.27
C LYS A 84 -7.21 14.77 -25.95
N ASN A 85 -6.19 14.90 -25.09
CA ASN A 85 -6.32 15.51 -23.76
C ASN A 85 -7.45 14.88 -22.92
N ASN A 86 -7.63 13.57 -23.02
CA ASN A 86 -8.56 12.87 -22.15
C ASN A 86 -8.05 12.90 -20.70
N THR A 87 -8.98 12.91 -19.75
CA THR A 87 -8.64 12.86 -18.33
C THR A 87 -8.06 11.49 -17.98
N VAL A 88 -6.99 11.45 -17.19
CA VAL A 88 -6.49 10.21 -16.61
C VAL A 88 -7.48 9.69 -15.57
N LYS A 89 -7.56 8.36 -15.46
CA LYS A 89 -8.33 7.69 -14.42
C LYS A 89 -7.44 6.66 -13.75
N PHE A 90 -7.36 6.73 -12.43
CA PHE A 90 -6.72 5.72 -11.60
C PHE A 90 -7.78 4.82 -11.00
N ASN A 91 -7.51 3.52 -11.01
CA ASN A 91 -8.29 2.54 -10.29
C ASN A 91 -7.37 1.77 -9.34
N ASN A 92 -7.98 1.16 -8.35
CA ASN A 92 -7.29 0.55 -7.24
C ASN A 92 -7.32 -1.00 -7.28
N ASN A 93 -7.93 -1.56 -8.32
CA ASN A 93 -8.25 -2.99 -8.46
C ASN A 93 -7.01 -3.90 -8.37
N ASN A 94 -5.81 -3.31 -8.49
CA ASN A 94 -4.55 -4.01 -8.60
C ASN A 94 -3.57 -3.75 -7.46
N ILE A 95 -3.95 -3.01 -6.41
CA ILE A 95 -3.09 -2.81 -5.24
C ILE A 95 -3.02 -4.12 -4.46
N LYS A 96 -1.98 -4.91 -4.77
CA LYS A 96 -1.72 -6.21 -4.14
C LYS A 96 -0.63 -6.05 -3.09
N LEU A 97 -1.04 -5.94 -1.84
CA LEU A 97 -0.15 -6.13 -0.70
C LEU A 97 0.12 -7.62 -0.46
N SER A 98 -0.88 -8.50 -0.65
CA SER A 98 -0.74 -9.96 -0.77
C SER A 98 0.17 -10.62 0.29
N GLY A 99 0.14 -10.17 1.56
CA GLY A 99 1.03 -10.71 2.60
C GLY A 99 2.42 -10.08 2.69
N ASN A 100 2.64 -8.99 1.95
CA ASN A 100 3.90 -8.25 1.91
C ASN A 100 3.79 -6.83 2.47
N ALA A 101 2.78 -6.52 3.29
CA ALA A 101 2.67 -5.21 3.94
C ALA A 101 3.63 -5.08 5.14
N ASP A 102 4.93 -5.11 4.87
CA ASP A 102 5.96 -4.68 5.82
C ASP A 102 6.39 -3.23 5.57
N PHE A 103 7.14 -2.67 6.52
CA PHE A 103 7.61 -1.29 6.48
C PHE A 103 8.20 -0.90 5.10
N GLU A 104 9.13 -1.68 4.56
CA GLU A 104 9.81 -1.38 3.30
C GLU A 104 8.86 -1.39 2.10
N ASN A 105 8.03 -2.42 1.97
CA ASN A 105 7.09 -2.52 0.85
C ASN A 105 6.05 -1.40 0.89
N VAL A 106 5.63 -0.98 2.08
CA VAL A 106 4.71 0.14 2.24
C VAL A 106 5.36 1.45 1.81
N LEU A 107 6.61 1.72 2.21
CA LEU A 107 7.33 2.89 1.75
C LEU A 107 7.51 2.91 0.23
N ILE A 108 7.82 1.76 -0.38
CA ILE A 108 7.92 1.62 -1.84
C ILE A 108 6.58 1.96 -2.50
N ILE A 109 5.46 1.48 -1.95
CA ILE A 109 4.13 1.80 -2.46
C ILE A 109 3.87 3.31 -2.36
N MET A 110 4.07 3.92 -1.20
CA MET A 110 3.85 5.35 -0.99
C MET A 110 4.68 6.20 -1.98
N GLN A 111 5.97 5.85 -2.14
CA GLN A 111 6.88 6.54 -3.06
C GLN A 111 6.49 6.38 -4.53
N LYS A 112 6.02 5.19 -4.95
CA LYS A 112 5.50 4.96 -6.31
C LYS A 112 4.31 5.88 -6.63
N HIS A 113 3.52 6.25 -5.63
CA HIS A 113 2.40 7.17 -5.77
C HIS A 113 2.80 8.65 -5.56
N GLY A 114 4.10 8.93 -5.40
CA GLY A 114 4.65 10.27 -5.22
C GLY A 114 4.63 10.78 -3.76
N ILE A 115 4.14 9.98 -2.82
CA ILE A 115 4.06 10.36 -1.41
C ILE A 115 5.43 10.12 -0.75
N LYS A 116 6.02 11.18 -0.20
CA LYS A 116 7.21 11.08 0.63
C LYS A 116 6.79 10.87 2.07
N VAL A 117 7.24 9.77 2.66
CA VAL A 117 6.97 9.43 4.06
C VAL A 117 8.11 9.92 4.93
N ASP A 118 7.79 10.62 6.01
CA ASP A 118 8.77 10.98 7.04
C ASP A 118 9.04 9.78 7.95
N THR A 119 10.24 9.21 7.81
CA THR A 119 10.66 8.03 8.57
C THR A 119 11.45 8.36 9.83
N SER A 120 11.68 9.64 10.14
CA SER A 120 12.52 10.07 11.27
C SER A 120 12.09 9.48 12.61
N HIS A 121 10.78 9.40 12.84
CA HIS A 121 10.21 8.89 14.09
C HIS A 121 9.74 7.43 14.01
N ILE A 122 9.31 6.99 12.83
CA ILE A 122 8.70 5.66 12.63
C ILE A 122 9.67 4.60 12.09
N GLY A 123 10.86 5.00 11.62
CA GLY A 123 11.86 4.08 11.05
C GLY A 123 12.34 3.02 12.04
N LYS A 124 12.33 3.35 13.34
CA LYS A 124 12.65 2.43 14.43
C LYS A 124 11.66 1.26 14.58
N TYR A 125 10.49 1.32 13.92
CA TYR A 125 9.46 0.26 13.95
C TYR A 125 9.61 -0.77 12.82
N SER A 126 10.63 -0.66 11.96
CA SER A 126 10.77 -1.51 10.77
C SER A 126 10.82 -3.01 11.09
N ASP A 127 11.60 -3.41 12.10
CA ASP A 127 11.77 -4.80 12.47
C ASP A 127 10.51 -5.37 13.15
N GLU A 128 9.81 -4.53 13.90
CA GLU A 128 8.57 -4.91 14.57
C GLU A 128 7.44 -5.14 13.55
N LEU A 129 7.28 -4.26 12.56
CA LEU A 129 6.32 -4.44 11.48
C LEU A 129 6.65 -5.65 10.59
N ARG A 130 7.95 -5.91 10.38
CA ARG A 130 8.41 -7.15 9.71
C ARG A 130 8.03 -8.39 10.52
N ASN A 131 8.18 -8.35 11.85
CA ASN A 131 7.75 -9.43 12.73
C ASN A 131 6.23 -9.66 12.66
N ILE A 132 5.43 -8.59 12.65
CA ILE A 132 3.96 -8.66 12.49
C ILE A 132 3.59 -9.41 11.21
N LYS A 133 4.18 -9.03 10.07
CA LYS A 133 3.99 -9.72 8.79
C LYS A 133 4.38 -11.20 8.87
N ASN A 134 5.57 -11.50 9.41
CA ASN A 134 6.11 -12.85 9.43
C ASN A 134 5.22 -13.79 10.26
N ILE A 135 4.78 -13.34 11.44
CA ILE A 135 3.87 -14.12 12.30
C ILE A 135 2.53 -14.34 11.59
N ARG A 136 1.93 -13.29 11.02
CA ARG A 136 0.69 -13.41 10.24
C ARG A 136 0.84 -14.41 9.10
N ASN A 137 1.94 -14.35 8.33
CA ASN A 137 2.17 -15.24 7.19
C ASN A 137 2.35 -16.69 7.65
N SER A 138 3.11 -16.91 8.73
CA SER A 138 3.29 -18.24 9.31
C SER A 138 1.96 -18.84 9.76
N LEU A 139 1.11 -18.06 10.45
CA LEU A 139 -0.23 -18.47 10.87
C LEU A 139 -1.14 -18.78 9.67
N ALA A 140 -1.15 -17.92 8.65
CA ALA A 140 -2.01 -18.08 7.47
C ALA A 140 -1.63 -19.28 6.59
N HIS A 141 -0.34 -19.61 6.51
CA HIS A 141 0.17 -20.74 5.74
C HIS A 141 0.27 -22.05 6.55
N GLY A 142 -0.12 -22.04 7.83
CA GLY A 142 -0.03 -23.20 8.71
C GLY A 142 1.41 -23.58 9.09
N GLY A 143 2.37 -22.66 8.94
CA GLY A 143 3.76 -22.85 9.33
C GLY A 143 3.97 -22.86 10.85
N THR A 144 3.03 -22.27 11.60
CA THR A 144 2.95 -22.35 13.07
C THR A 144 1.50 -22.38 13.52
N SER A 145 1.22 -23.03 14.65
CA SER A 145 -0.10 -22.96 15.29
C SER A 145 -0.28 -21.64 16.08
N PHE A 146 -1.55 -21.29 16.35
CA PHE A 146 -1.88 -20.16 17.21
C PHE A 146 -1.30 -20.29 18.63
N ILE A 147 -1.22 -21.52 19.14
CA ILE A 147 -0.67 -21.80 20.47
C ILE A 147 0.84 -21.59 20.46
N GLU A 148 1.56 -22.05 19.44
CA GLU A 148 3.01 -21.86 19.33
C GLU A 148 3.38 -20.38 19.15
N SER A 149 2.68 -19.67 18.27
CA SER A 149 2.98 -18.26 18.00
C SER A 149 2.75 -17.34 19.21
N GLY A 150 1.75 -17.63 20.04
CA GLY A 150 1.35 -16.75 21.15
C GLY A 150 2.00 -17.07 22.49
N ARG A 151 2.72 -18.19 22.61
CA ARG A 151 3.17 -18.75 23.91
C ARG A 151 4.17 -17.85 24.61
N ASP A 152 5.14 -17.34 23.86
CA ASP A 152 6.27 -16.57 24.40
C ASP A 152 6.04 -15.05 24.38
N ILE A 153 4.82 -14.62 24.00
CA ILE A 153 4.47 -13.21 23.84
C ILE A 153 3.80 -12.69 25.10
N SER A 154 4.32 -11.61 25.70
CA SER A 154 3.66 -10.97 26.83
C SER A 154 2.54 -10.04 26.38
N PHE A 155 1.60 -9.74 27.28
CA PHE A 155 0.57 -8.73 27.01
C PHE A 155 1.20 -7.35 26.74
N ASN A 156 2.29 -7.03 27.45
CA ASN A 156 3.00 -5.76 27.27
C ASN A 156 3.64 -5.64 25.89
N ASP A 157 4.14 -6.74 25.33
CA ASP A 157 4.69 -6.76 23.97
C ASP A 157 3.60 -6.43 22.95
N ILE A 158 2.43 -7.06 23.07
CA ILE A 158 1.29 -6.80 22.16
C ILE A 158 0.85 -5.34 22.27
N ASN A 159 0.69 -4.83 23.50
CA ASN A 159 0.26 -3.46 23.70
C ASN A 159 1.25 -2.45 23.09
N LYS A 160 2.54 -2.68 23.29
CA LYS A 160 3.61 -1.87 22.69
C LYS A 160 3.56 -1.92 21.16
N MET A 161 3.39 -3.11 20.59
CA MET A 161 3.29 -3.28 19.14
C MET A 161 2.04 -2.62 18.54
N CYS A 162 0.91 -2.66 19.25
CA CYS A 162 -0.29 -1.92 18.84
C CYS A 162 -0.01 -0.42 18.79
N MET A 163 0.56 0.15 19.85
CA MET A 163 0.88 1.59 19.92
C MET A 163 1.84 2.01 18.79
N HIS A 164 2.91 1.25 18.57
CA HIS A 164 3.86 1.53 17.50
C HIS A 164 3.24 1.39 16.11
N THR A 165 2.35 0.41 15.92
CA THR A 165 1.60 0.25 14.66
C THR A 165 0.66 1.44 14.44
N GLU A 166 -0.02 1.92 15.47
CA GLU A 166 -0.86 3.12 15.42
C GLU A 166 -0.04 4.36 15.03
N GLU A 167 1.06 4.63 15.74
CA GLU A 167 1.97 5.75 15.42
C GLU A 167 2.50 5.69 13.98
N TYR A 168 2.86 4.49 13.51
CA TYR A 168 3.27 4.27 12.13
C TYR A 168 2.17 4.64 11.13
N LEU A 169 0.95 4.13 11.34
CA LEU A 169 -0.18 4.38 10.44
C LEU A 169 -0.62 5.85 10.46
N GLU A 170 -0.62 6.50 11.62
CA GLU A 170 -0.91 7.93 11.74
C GLU A 170 0.07 8.78 10.92
N GLN A 171 1.36 8.44 10.95
CA GLN A 171 2.37 9.14 10.16
C GLN A 171 2.14 8.95 8.65
N LEU A 172 1.81 7.72 8.20
CA LEU A 172 1.46 7.48 6.79
C LEU A 172 0.24 8.29 6.34
N ILE A 173 -0.81 8.31 7.15
CA ILE A 173 -2.04 9.07 6.89
C ILE A 173 -1.71 10.57 6.81
N LYS A 174 -0.92 11.09 7.74
CA LYS A 174 -0.49 12.49 7.78
C LYS A 174 0.26 12.88 6.52
N ASP A 175 1.23 12.09 6.08
CA ASP A 175 2.03 12.38 4.88
C ASP A 175 1.20 12.30 3.60
N ALA A 176 0.30 11.32 3.50
CA ALA A 176 -0.65 11.22 2.39
C ALA A 176 -1.59 12.43 2.33
N ASN A 177 -2.18 12.79 3.47
CA ASN A 177 -3.07 13.95 3.56
C ASN A 177 -2.35 15.24 3.22
N TYR A 178 -1.11 15.41 3.67
CA TYR A 178 -0.29 16.57 3.29
C TYR A 178 -0.04 16.62 1.77
N PHE A 179 0.32 15.49 1.16
CA PHE A 179 0.51 15.38 -0.29
C PHE A 179 -0.76 15.76 -1.07
N ILE A 180 -1.91 15.21 -0.67
CA ILE A 180 -3.23 15.47 -1.27
C ILE A 180 -3.62 16.93 -1.10
N TRP A 181 -3.54 17.47 0.12
CA TRP A 181 -3.91 18.85 0.45
C TRP A 181 -3.09 19.87 -0.35
N ARG A 182 -1.78 19.64 -0.47
CA ARG A 182 -0.88 20.48 -1.28
C ARG A 182 -1.04 20.27 -2.80
N LYS A 183 -1.92 19.36 -3.23
CA LYS A 183 -2.12 18.96 -4.63
C LYS A 183 -0.81 18.58 -5.32
N GLN A 184 0.10 17.92 -4.59
CA GLN A 184 1.41 17.53 -5.11
C GLN A 184 1.33 16.46 -6.20
N PHE A 185 0.16 15.85 -6.39
CA PHE A 185 -0.16 15.00 -7.53
C PHE A 185 -0.23 15.78 -8.86
N LYS A 186 -0.30 17.12 -8.85
CA LYS A 186 -0.25 17.94 -10.06
C LYS A 186 1.18 18.24 -10.47
N ASN A 187 1.41 18.35 -11.78
CA ASN A 187 2.65 18.87 -12.30
C ASN A 187 2.82 20.33 -11.87
N LYS A 188 4.03 20.69 -11.43
CA LYS A 188 4.40 22.09 -11.23
C LYS A 188 4.87 22.58 -12.60
N GLY A 189 4.03 23.36 -13.27
CA GLY A 189 4.37 23.99 -14.55
C GLY A 189 5.64 24.83 -14.47
#